data_AF-A0A1C2E6T4-F1
#
_entry.id   AF-A0A1C2E6T4-F1
#
_cell.length_a   1.000
_cell.length_b   1.000
_cell.length_c   1.000
_cell.angle_alpha   90.00
_cell.angle_beta   90.00
_cell.angle_gamma   90.00
#
_symmetry.space_group_name_H-M   'P 1'
#
loop_
_entity.id
_entity.type
_entity.pdbx_description
1 polymer ?
#
loop_
_entity_poly.entity_id
_entity_poly.type
_entity_poly.pdbx_seq_one_letter_code
_entity_poly.pdbx_strand_id
1 'polypeptide(L)'
;MTMPSERTRSVIQTESFLRELSKSALIPDEFRNEAKRLLRHYPESSFVLFAGKMDDIIQSAGPGDPRRELAISGYHPMFTADIKP
;
A
#
# COMPACT_ATOMS: atom_id res chain seq x y z
N MET A 1 6.07 -15.25 -4.34
CA MET A 1 5.15 -14.24 -3.79
C MET A 1 6.00 -13.15 -3.14
N THR A 2 5.67 -11.87 -3.32
CA THR A 2 6.28 -10.75 -2.57
C THR A 2 5.72 -10.72 -1.16
N MET A 3 6.57 -10.45 -0.16
CA MET A 3 6.15 -10.35 1.23
C MET A 3 5.26 -9.12 1.45
N PRO A 4 4.28 -9.14 2.38
CA PRO A 4 3.42 -7.99 2.61
C PRO A 4 4.21 -6.74 3.02
N SER A 5 5.26 -6.92 3.80
CA SER A 5 6.21 -5.85 4.16
C SER A 5 6.91 -5.23 2.93
N GLU A 6 7.29 -6.04 1.93
CA GLU A 6 7.89 -5.56 0.68
C GLU A 6 6.90 -4.75 -0.16
N ARG A 7 5.64 -5.22 -0.26
CA ARG A 7 4.57 -4.49 -0.96
C ARG A 7 4.27 -3.17 -0.28
N THR A 8 4.07 -3.20 1.04
CA THR A 8 3.82 -2.03 1.89
C THR A 8 4.91 -0.98 1.69
N ARG A 9 6.18 -1.39 1.76
CA ARG A 9 7.32 -0.50 1.54
C ARG A 9 7.32 0.09 0.14
N SER A 10 7.05 -0.71 -0.88
CA SER A 10 7.04 -0.27 -2.29
C SER A 10 5.97 0.80 -2.56
N VAL A 11 4.78 0.63 -1.97
CA VAL A 11 3.68 1.61 -2.07
C VAL A 11 4.09 2.92 -1.38
N ILE A 12 4.58 2.86 -0.14
CA ILE A 12 5.04 4.06 0.58
C ILE A 12 6.16 4.78 -0.18
N GLN A 13 7.12 4.04 -0.72
CA GLN A 13 8.23 4.62 -1.49
C GLN A 13 7.76 5.30 -2.78
N THR A 14 6.72 4.75 -3.42
CA THR A 14 6.12 5.35 -4.61
C THR A 14 5.53 6.71 -4.32
N GLU A 15 4.90 6.91 -3.15
CA GLU A 15 4.43 8.23 -2.72
C GLU A 15 5.57 9.27 -2.73
N SER A 16 6.70 8.94 -2.09
CA SER A 16 7.89 9.79 -2.04
C SER A 16 8.44 10.09 -3.44
N PHE A 17 8.56 9.06 -4.28
CA PHE A 17 9.02 9.21 -5.66
C PHE A 17 8.12 10.15 -6.47
N LEU A 18 6.80 10.00 -6.38
CA LEU A 18 5.85 10.87 -7.08
C LEU A 18 5.93 12.32 -6.57
N ARG A 19 6.15 12.52 -5.26
CA ARG A 19 6.36 13.85 -4.68
C ARG A 19 7.61 14.53 -5.24
N GLU A 20 8.71 13.80 -5.37
CA GLU A 20 9.93 14.30 -6.01
C GLU A 20 9.70 14.63 -7.49
N LEU A 21 9.08 13.70 -8.23
CA LEU A 21 8.79 13.86 -9.66
C LEU A 21 7.92 15.11 -9.92
N SER A 22 6.90 15.34 -9.08
CA SER A 22 5.99 16.48 -9.21
C SER A 22 6.65 17.86 -9.08
N LYS A 23 7.85 17.92 -8.49
CA LYS A 23 8.60 19.15 -8.18
C LYS A 23 9.87 19.30 -9.03
N SER A 24 10.33 18.24 -9.70
CA SER A 24 11.60 18.24 -10.42
C SER A 24 11.54 19.06 -11.71
N ALA A 25 12.33 20.13 -11.81
CA ALA A 25 12.44 20.93 -13.04
C ALA A 25 13.10 20.18 -14.21
N LEU A 26 13.66 18.99 -13.97
CA LEU A 26 14.35 18.18 -14.99
C LEU A 26 13.40 17.32 -15.82
N ILE A 27 12.11 17.26 -15.46
CA ILE A 27 11.12 16.36 -16.06
C ILE A 27 10.06 17.20 -16.80
N PRO A 28 9.60 16.80 -18.00
CA PRO A 28 8.54 17.50 -18.72
C PRO A 28 7.26 17.71 -17.89
N ASP A 29 6.57 18.82 -18.15
CA ASP A 29 5.39 19.27 -17.41
C ASP A 29 4.27 18.22 -17.34
N GLU A 30 4.07 17.46 -18.42
CA GLU A 30 3.07 16.41 -18.51
C GLU A 30 3.24 15.34 -17.40
N PHE A 31 4.46 14.88 -17.15
CA PHE A 31 4.74 13.88 -16.13
C PHE A 31 4.63 14.46 -14.71
N ARG A 32 5.01 15.73 -14.51
CA ARG A 32 4.83 16.40 -13.22
C ARG A 32 3.36 16.57 -12.88
N ASN A 33 2.54 16.92 -13.87
CA ASN A 33 1.10 17.06 -13.73
C ASN A 33 0.43 15.72 -13.45
N GLU A 34 0.88 14.65 -14.10
CA GLU A 34 0.40 13.30 -13.83
C GLU A 34 0.77 12.85 -12.41
N ALA A 35 2.01 13.09 -11.96
CA ALA A 35 2.40 12.80 -10.58
C ALA A 35 1.52 13.54 -9.57
N LYS A 36 1.23 14.83 -9.81
CA LYS A 36 0.28 15.60 -8.99
C LYS A 36 -1.13 15.00 -9.00
N ARG A 37 -1.61 14.53 -10.15
CA ARG A 37 -2.93 13.90 -10.29
C ARG A 37 -3.01 12.62 -9.48
N LEU A 38 -2.01 11.75 -9.58
CA LEU A 38 -1.92 10.50 -8.81
C LEU A 38 -1.86 10.78 -7.30
N LEU A 39 -1.08 11.78 -6.88
CA LEU A 39 -0.95 12.17 -5.47
C LEU A 39 -2.26 12.64 -4.83
N ARG A 40 -3.26 13.11 -5.59
CA ARG A 40 -4.56 13.53 -5.03
C ARG A 40 -5.35 12.39 -4.40
N HIS A 41 -5.13 11.18 -4.88
CA HIS A 41 -5.85 9.98 -4.45
C HIS A 41 -4.91 8.88 -4.00
N TYR A 42 -3.63 9.21 -3.81
CA TYR A 42 -2.66 8.27 -3.29
C TYR A 42 -3.00 7.96 -1.83
N PRO A 43 -2.95 6.69 -1.40
CA PRO A 43 -3.23 6.33 -0.01
C PRO A 43 -2.25 7.03 0.94
N GLU A 44 -2.71 7.43 2.12
CA GLU A 44 -1.77 7.89 3.14
C GLU A 44 -0.94 6.72 3.66
N SER A 45 0.34 6.97 3.89
CA SER A 45 1.29 5.97 4.39
C SER A 45 0.81 5.25 5.67
N SER A 46 0.04 5.92 6.54
CA SER A 46 -0.56 5.33 7.75
C SER A 46 -1.55 4.20 7.43
N PHE A 47 -2.43 4.40 6.45
CA PHE A 47 -3.37 3.38 5.99
C PHE A 47 -2.66 2.21 5.33
N VAL A 48 -1.62 2.48 4.52
CA VAL A 48 -0.82 1.43 3.88
C VAL A 48 -0.08 0.59 4.92
N LEU A 49 0.51 1.21 5.94
CA LEU A 49 1.17 0.50 7.05
C LEU A 49 0.18 -0.35 7.86
N PHE A 50 -1.03 0.14 8.09
CA PHE A 50 -2.07 -0.62 8.77
C PHE A 50 -2.46 -1.85 7.96
N ALA A 51 -2.75 -1.69 6.66
CA ALA A 51 -3.06 -2.80 5.77
C ALA A 51 -1.93 -3.83 5.72
N GLY A 52 -0.67 -3.39 5.62
CA GLY A 52 0.50 -4.27 5.64
C GLY A 52 0.61 -5.11 6.91
N LYS A 53 0.33 -4.53 8.08
CA LYS A 53 0.30 -5.27 9.36
C LYS A 53 -0.80 -6.32 9.40
N MET A 54 -1.98 -6.00 8.86
CA MET A 54 -3.08 -6.97 8.77
C MET A 54 -2.70 -8.12 7.84
N ASP A 55 -2.11 -7.83 6.68
CA ASP A 55 -1.60 -8.85 5.76
C ASP A 55 -0.55 -9.76 6.43
N ASP A 56 0.38 -9.19 7.21
CA ASP A 56 1.39 -9.96 7.96
C ASP A 56 0.73 -10.91 9.00
N ILE A 57 -0.29 -10.45 9.72
CA ILE A 57 -1.05 -11.28 10.66
C ILE A 57 -1.79 -12.40 9.91
N ILE A 58 -2.46 -12.05 8.80
CA ILE A 58 -3.20 -13.02 7.99
C ILE A 58 -2.24 -14.08 7.45
N GLN A 59 -1.08 -13.71 6.94
CA GLN A 59 -0.13 -14.66 6.37
C GLN A 59 0.57 -15.54 7.42
N SER A 60 0.83 -15.00 8.62
CA SER A 60 1.54 -15.72 9.68
C SER A 60 0.65 -16.62 10.54
N ALA A 61 -0.65 -16.32 10.64
CA ALA A 61 -1.60 -17.08 11.44
C ALA A 61 -2.39 -18.11 10.62
N GLY A 62 -2.64 -19.27 11.23
CA GLY A 62 -3.43 -20.35 10.64
C GLY A 62 -4.94 -20.07 10.63
N PRO A 63 -5.73 -20.82 9.83
CA PRO A 63 -7.18 -20.77 9.89
C PRO A 63 -7.71 -21.08 11.31
N GLY A 64 -8.72 -20.33 11.76
CA GLY A 64 -9.28 -20.46 13.11
C GLY A 64 -8.52 -19.72 14.22
N ASP A 65 -7.42 -19.03 13.89
CA ASP A 65 -6.77 -18.11 14.84
C ASP A 65 -7.61 -16.82 14.97
N PRO A 66 -8.06 -16.45 16.19
CA PRO A 66 -8.87 -15.25 16.39
C PRO A 66 -8.21 -13.96 15.89
N ARG A 67 -6.87 -13.90 15.88
CA ARG A 67 -6.11 -12.74 15.36
C ARG A 67 -6.24 -12.62 13.86
N ARG A 68 -6.22 -13.75 13.15
CA ARG A 68 -6.42 -13.80 11.70
C ARG A 68 -7.84 -13.37 11.35
N GLU A 69 -8.83 -13.91 12.04
CA GLU A 69 -10.24 -13.57 11.80
C GLU A 69 -10.51 -12.09 12.08
N LEU A 70 -9.96 -11.57 13.18
CA LEU A 70 -10.04 -10.15 13.50
C LEU A 70 -9.36 -9.29 12.42
N ALA A 71 -8.16 -9.67 11.98
CA ALA A 71 -7.44 -8.96 10.93
C ALA A 71 -8.20 -8.94 9.61
N ILE A 72 -8.85 -10.05 9.22
CA ILE A 72 -9.73 -10.13 8.05
C ILE A 72 -10.95 -9.21 8.21
N SER A 73 -11.59 -9.22 9.38
CA SER A 73 -12.81 -8.42 9.64
C SER A 73 -12.57 -6.91 9.65
N GLY A 74 -11.39 -6.48 10.12
CA GLY A 74 -10.97 -5.08 10.15
C GLY A 74 -10.27 -4.60 8.88
N TYR A 75 -10.17 -5.45 7.85
CA TYR A 75 -9.40 -5.17 6.65
C TYR A 75 -10.16 -4.28 5.66
N HIS A 76 -9.48 -3.26 5.13
CA HIS A 76 -9.92 -2.57 3.92
C HIS A 76 -9.23 -3.21 2.70
N PRO A 77 -9.96 -3.68 1.67
CA PRO A 77 -9.44 -4.49 0.55
C PRO A 77 -8.50 -3.74 -0.43
N MET A 78 -7.83 -2.68 0.01
CA MET A 78 -7.11 -1.75 -0.85
C MET A 78 -5.87 -2.34 -1.51
N PHE A 79 -5.21 -3.36 -0.91
CA PHE A 79 -3.94 -3.91 -1.40
C PHE A 79 -3.82 -5.44 -1.36
N THR A 80 -4.92 -6.16 -1.13
CA THR A 80 -4.91 -7.61 -1.20
C THR A 80 -4.70 -8.07 -2.63
N ALA A 81 -3.56 -8.71 -2.91
CA ALA A 81 -3.44 -9.60 -4.05
C ALA A 81 -4.32 -10.82 -3.74
N ASP A 82 -5.56 -10.82 -4.24
CA ASP A 82 -6.53 -11.92 -4.19
C ASP A 82 -6.29 -12.96 -3.08
N ILE A 83 -6.79 -12.68 -1.86
CA ILE A 83 -6.93 -13.73 -0.86
C ILE A 83 -8.03 -14.66 -1.38
N LYS A 84 -7.64 -15.71 -2.11
CA LYS A 84 -8.53 -16.84 -2.30
C LYS A 84 -8.75 -17.52 -0.94
N PRO A 85 -10.01 -17.88 -0.61
CA PRO A 85 -10.33 -18.59 0.62
C PRO A 85 -9.58 -19.93 0.71
#